data_AF-A0A0E3RJK3-F1
#
_entry.id   AF-A0A0E3RJK3-F1
#
_cell.length_a   1.000
_cell.length_b   1.000
_cell.length_c   1.000
_cell.angle_alpha   90.00
_cell.angle_beta   90.00
_cell.angle_gamma   90.00
#
_symmetry.space_group_name_H-M   'P 1'
#
loop_
_entity.id
_entity.type
_entity.pdbx_description
1 polymer ?
#
loop_
_entity_poly.entity_id
_entity_poly.type
_entity_poly.pdbx_seq_one_letter_code
_entity_poly.pdbx_strand_id
1 'polypeptide(L)' 'MPKDTEKTLGVPAAILLLIGGVFTVILFYFMFQFAEQENLIMVILTALLIGVVSMIVAKVLGRISRIR' A
#
# COMPACT_ATOMS: atom_id res chain seq x y z
N MET A 1 16.02 -13.73 30.50
CA MET A 1 15.01 -14.31 29.60
C MET A 1 15.13 -13.62 28.24
N PRO A 2 15.63 -14.31 27.20
CA PRO A 2 15.87 -13.69 25.90
C PRO A 2 14.57 -13.58 25.08
N LYS A 3 14.32 -12.36 24.59
CA LYS A 3 13.79 -11.96 23.28
C LYS A 3 13.13 -13.04 22.39
N ASP A 4 11.84 -13.31 22.54
CA ASP A 4 11.08 -14.07 21.52
C ASP A 4 9.76 -13.40 21.06
N THR A 5 9.36 -12.27 21.65
CA THR A 5 8.03 -11.65 21.37
C THR A 5 8.03 -10.63 20.21
N GLU A 6 9.19 -10.20 19.72
CA GLU A 6 9.29 -9.24 18.59
C GLU A 6 9.12 -9.89 17.21
N LYS A 7 9.35 -11.20 17.09
CA LYS A 7 9.46 -11.88 15.79
C LYS A 7 8.14 -12.17 15.10
N THR A 8 7.01 -12.14 15.82
CA THR A 8 5.67 -12.44 15.28
C THR A 8 4.82 -11.21 14.99
N LEU A 9 5.15 -10.05 15.58
CA LEU A 9 4.47 -8.77 15.32
C LEU A 9 4.84 -8.18 13.94
N GLY A 10 6.10 -8.33 13.52
CA GLY A 10 6.62 -7.71 12.30
C GLY A 10 6.23 -8.43 11.01
N VAL A 11 6.02 -9.74 11.03
CA VAL A 11 5.88 -10.54 9.80
C VAL A 11 4.57 -10.25 9.05
N PRO A 12 3.37 -10.27 9.67
CA PRO A 12 2.12 -9.99 8.96
C PRO A 12 2.05 -8.54 8.44
N ALA A 13 2.53 -7.60 9.24
CA ALA A 13 2.62 -6.19 8.88
C ALA A 13 3.61 -5.94 7.72
N ALA A 14 4.77 -6.58 7.76
CA ALA A 14 5.78 -6.47 6.71
C ALA A 14 5.28 -7.06 5.39
N ILE A 15 4.59 -8.21 5.42
CA ILE A 15 3.98 -8.81 4.23
C ILE A 15 2.93 -7.87 3.64
N LEU A 16 2.06 -7.28 4.47
CA LEU A 16 1.05 -6.33 4.00
C LEU A 16 1.68 -5.08 3.37
N LEU A 17 2.74 -4.55 3.97
CA LEU A 17 3.49 -3.42 3.42
C LEU A 17 4.18 -3.77 2.10
N LEU A 18 4.74 -4.97 1.98
CA LEU A 18 5.37 -5.44 0.74
C LEU A 18 4.34 -5.55 -0.39
N ILE A 19 3.21 -6.19 -0.12
CA ILE A 19 2.11 -6.33 -1.10
C ILE A 19 1.56 -4.96 -1.48
N GLY A 20 1.32 -4.09 -0.49
CA GLY A 20 0.85 -2.72 -0.71
C GLY A 20 1.82 -1.92 -1.57
N GLY A 21 3.12 -1.99 -1.27
CA GLY A 21 4.17 -1.31 -2.04
C GLY A 21 4.24 -1.79 -3.49
N VAL A 22 4.22 -3.10 -3.72
CA VAL A 22 4.20 -3.68 -5.08
C VAL A 22 2.95 -3.20 -5.84
N PHE A 23 1.79 -3.20 -5.19
CA PHE A 23 0.55 -2.74 -5.81
C PHE A 23 0.59 -1.24 -6.16
N THR A 24 1.17 -0.41 -5.28
CA THR A 24 1.37 1.01 -5.53
C THR A 24 2.29 1.26 -6.72
N VAL A 25 3.39 0.52 -6.85
CA VAL A 25 4.30 0.63 -8.02
C VAL A 25 3.57 0.31 -9.32
N ILE A 26 2.74 -0.74 -9.33
CA ILE A 26 1.93 -1.11 -10.50
C ILE A 26 0.94 0.01 -10.86
N LEU A 27 0.27 0.62 -9.88
CA LEU A 27 -0.64 1.73 -10.14
C LEU A 27 0.09 2.97 -10.68
N PHE A 28 1.29 3.26 -10.18
CA PHE A 28 2.12 4.34 -10.73
C PHE A 28 2.53 4.07 -12.18
N TYR A 29 2.86 2.82 -12.52
CA TYR A 29 3.14 2.44 -13.91
C TYR A 29 1.95 2.75 -14.83
N PHE A 30 0.73 2.36 -14.44
CA PHE A 30 -0.47 2.68 -15.22
C PHE A 30 -0.71 4.20 -15.30
N MET A 31 -0.49 4.93 -14.22
CA MET A 31 -0.62 6.39 -14.21
C MET A 31 0.34 7.03 -15.24
N PHE A 32 1.59 6.58 -15.32
CA PHE A 32 2.53 7.06 -16.33
C PHE A 32 2.10 6.68 -17.75
N GLN A 33 1.61 5.45 -17.95
CA GLN A 33 1.09 5.01 -19.25
C GLN A 33 -0.11 5.86 -19.72
N PHE A 34 -0.97 6.30 -18.80
CA PHE A 34 -2.07 7.21 -19.14
C PHE A 34 -1.60 8.65 -19.39
N ALA A 35 -0.52 9.08 -18.73
CA ALA A 35 0.09 10.37 -18.98
C ALA A 35 0.72 10.43 -20.39
N GLU A 36 1.36 9.34 -20.82
CA GLU A 36 1.89 9.21 -22.19
C GLU A 36 0.80 9.21 -23.25
N GLN A 37 -0.40 8.73 -22.91
CA GLN A 37 -1.59 8.80 -23.78
C GLN A 37 -2.30 10.16 -23.72
N GLU A 38 -1.73 11.15 -23.04
CA GLU A 38 -2.31 12.48 -22.81
C GLU A 38 -3.71 12.43 -22.14
N ASN A 39 -4.04 11.32 -21.49
CA ASN A 39 -5.33 11.11 -20.86
C ASN A 39 -5.32 11.62 -19.41
N LEU A 40 -5.44 12.94 -19.26
CA LEU A 40 -5.41 13.63 -17.97
C LEU A 40 -6.45 13.10 -16.97
N ILE A 41 -7.65 12.75 -17.44
CA ILE A 41 -8.73 12.25 -16.58
C ILE A 41 -8.31 10.93 -15.93
N MET A 42 -7.78 9.99 -16.74
CA MET A 42 -7.33 8.70 -16.23
C MET A 42 -6.15 8.88 -15.27
N VAL A 43 -5.21 9.78 -15.54
CA VAL A 43 -4.11 10.09 -14.61
C VAL A 43 -4.64 10.51 -13.24
N ILE A 44 -5.59 11.46 -13.21
CA ILE A 44 -6.20 11.95 -11.96
C ILE A 44 -6.94 10.83 -11.23
N LEU A 45 -7.74 10.03 -11.95
CA LEU A 45 -8.45 8.89 -11.36
C LEU A 45 -7.48 7.85 -10.78
N THR A 46 -6.37 7.58 -11.46
CA THR A 46 -5.36 6.63 -10.99
C THR A 46 -4.64 7.17 -9.75
N ALA A 47 -4.32 8.47 -9.72
CA ALA A 47 -3.75 9.12 -8.53
C ALA A 47 -4.70 9.05 -7.32
N LEU A 48 -5.99 9.30 -7.53
CA LEU A 48 -7.00 9.14 -6.48
C LEU A 48 -7.07 7.69 -5.98
N LEU A 49 -7.02 6.72 -6.89
CA LEU A 49 -7.03 5.30 -6.56
C LEU A 49 -5.80 4.90 -5.72
N ILE A 50 -4.60 5.40 -6.06
CA ILE A 50 -3.38 5.22 -5.26
C ILE A 50 -3.58 5.74 -3.84
N GLY A 51 -4.18 6.93 -3.69
CA GLY A 51 -4.52 7.51 -2.39
C GLY A 51 -5.45 6.62 -1.57
N VAL A 52 -6.52 6.11 -2.20
CA VAL A 52 -7.49 5.20 -1.55
C VAL A 52 -6.81 3.90 -1.11
N VAL A 53 -6.01 3.27 -1.98
CA VAL A 53 -5.28 2.05 -1.63
C VAL A 53 -4.33 2.29 -0.46
N SER A 54 -3.61 3.42 -0.46
CA SER A 54 -2.71 3.79 0.63
C SER A 54 -3.45 3.97 1.96
N MET A 55 -4.63 4.61 1.95
CA MET A 55 -5.47 4.74 3.13
C MET A 55 -5.97 3.38 3.64
N ILE A 56 -6.35 2.46 2.74
CA ILE A 56 -6.78 1.11 3.12
C ILE A 56 -5.63 0.37 3.78
N VAL A 57 -4.44 0.37 3.19
CA VAL A 57 -3.24 -0.26 3.75
C VAL A 57 -2.94 0.31 5.14
N ALA A 58 -2.93 1.64 5.29
CA ALA A 58 -2.70 2.29 6.58
C ALA A 58 -3.76 1.92 7.63
N LYS A 59 -5.04 1.86 7.24
CA LYS A 59 -6.15 1.50 8.13
C LYS A 59 -6.08 0.04 8.56
N VAL A 60 -5.74 -0.87 7.66
CA VAL A 60 -5.57 -2.30 7.96
C VAL A 60 -4.37 -2.49 8.88
N LEU A 61 -3.23 -1.85 8.57
CA LEU A 61 -2.04 -1.89 9.40
C LEU A 61 -2.32 -1.34 10.82
N GLY A 62 -3.00 -0.21 10.92
CA GLY A 62 -3.40 0.40 12.19
C GLY A 62 -4.45 -0.40 12.98
N ARG A 63 -5.20 -1.31 12.33
CA ARG A 63 -6.06 -2.30 13.00
C ARG A 63 -5.26 -3.49 13.49
N ILE A 64 -4.37 -4.05 12.66
CA ILE A 64 -3.47 -5.14 13.05
C ILE A 64 -2.62 -4.72 14.27
N SER A 65 -2.17 -3.46 14.29
CA SER A 65 -1.44 -2.90 15.42
C SER A 65 -2.29 -2.67 16.68
N ARG A 66 -3.62 -2.55 16.58
CA ARG A 66 -4.55 -2.25 17.70
C ARG A 66 -5.32 -3.45 18.24
N ILE A 67 -5.33 -4.58 17.54
CA ILE A 67 -5.98 -5.84 17.97
C ILE A 67 -5.19 -6.52 19.13
N ARG A 68 -4.10 -5.88 19.59
CA ARG A 68 -3.29 -6.27 20.73
C ARG A 68 -3.23 -5.13 21.73
#